data_AF-A0A318VU86-F1
#
_entry.id   AF-A0A318VU86-F1
#
_cell.length_a   1.000
_cell.length_b   1.000
_cell.length_c   1.000
_cell.angle_alpha   90.00
_cell.angle_beta   90.00
_cell.angle_gamma   90.00
#
_symmetry.space_group_name_H-M   'P 1'
#
loop_
_entity.id
_entity.type
_entity.pdbx_description
1 polymer ?
#
loop_
_entity_poly.entity_id
_entity_poly.type
_entity_poly.pdbx_seq_one_letter_code
_entity_poly.pdbx_strand_id
1 'polypeptide(L)'
;MAVDDKKASELSAEELYALAREREREEEERKEAERKEKREALKEKRREMVARHKAELRELDRQIEELGGRVGGRRKASSARGGRRGGGGSISQKLCDIVASQPEMSVKDIKAEAEKAGLDTRNISQTLAYLKRQGRLTSPRRGVYKAA
;
A
#
# COMPACT_ATOMS: atom_id res chain seq x y z
N MET A 1 -33.96 -31.52 33.08
CA MET A 1 -34.79 -31.72 34.29
C MET A 1 -35.14 -30.35 34.83
N ALA A 2 -36.37 -30.21 35.30
CA ALA A 2 -37.09 -28.97 35.55
C ALA A 2 -36.45 -28.09 36.63
N VAL A 3 -36.22 -26.82 36.31
CA VAL A 3 -35.93 -25.75 37.29
C VAL A 3 -36.65 -24.46 36.87
N ASP A 4 -37.92 -24.56 36.45
CA ASP A 4 -38.65 -23.42 35.88
C ASP A 4 -39.68 -22.77 36.81
N ASP A 5 -39.74 -23.11 38.10
CA ASP A 5 -40.79 -22.54 38.97
C ASP A 5 -40.39 -22.28 40.44
N LYS A 6 -39.10 -22.08 40.72
CA LYS A 6 -38.67 -21.55 42.03
C LYS A 6 -38.64 -20.03 41.99
N LYS A 7 -39.47 -19.39 42.80
CA LYS A 7 -39.45 -17.93 42.98
C LYS A 7 -38.05 -17.50 43.44
N ALA A 8 -37.59 -16.32 43.02
CA ALA A 8 -36.29 -15.76 43.39
C ALA A 8 -36.02 -15.72 44.91
N SER A 9 -37.07 -15.85 45.72
CA SER A 9 -37.04 -15.98 47.18
C SER A 9 -36.58 -17.35 47.73
N GLU A 10 -36.50 -18.39 46.88
CA GLU A 10 -36.17 -19.78 47.29
C GLU A 10 -34.76 -20.22 46.85
N LEU A 11 -34.07 -19.40 46.05
CA LEU A 11 -32.69 -19.66 45.61
C LEU A 11 -31.70 -19.11 46.64
N SER A 12 -30.63 -19.86 46.90
CA SER A 12 -29.54 -19.36 47.73
C SER A 12 -28.82 -18.20 47.03
N ALA A 13 -28.17 -17.33 47.82
CA ALA A 13 -27.44 -16.18 47.28
C ALA A 13 -26.37 -16.59 46.24
N GLU A 14 -25.77 -17.78 46.40
CA GLU A 14 -24.79 -18.34 45.47
C GLU A 14 -25.45 -18.81 44.15
N GLU A 15 -26.61 -19.44 44.22
CA GLU A 15 -27.37 -19.88 43.04
C GLU A 15 -27.95 -18.68 42.25
N LEU A 16 -28.39 -17.62 42.93
CA LEU A 16 -28.79 -16.37 42.29
C LEU A 16 -27.63 -15.70 41.55
N TYR A 17 -26.43 -15.74 42.12
CA TYR A 17 -25.23 -15.17 41.51
C TYR A 17 -24.75 -16.00 40.30
N ALA A 18 -24.84 -17.32 40.40
CA ALA A 18 -24.55 -18.22 39.29
C ALA A 18 -25.51 -18.00 38.11
N LEU A 19 -26.81 -17.87 38.39
CA LEU A 19 -27.84 -17.60 37.38
C LEU A 19 -27.67 -16.22 36.73
N ALA A 20 -27.30 -15.19 37.49
CA ALA A 20 -27.03 -13.86 36.97
C ALA A 20 -25.82 -13.85 36.00
N ARG A 21 -24.75 -14.59 36.34
CA ARG A 21 -23.55 -14.73 35.50
C ARG A 21 -23.81 -15.51 34.22
N GLU A 22 -24.70 -16.50 34.26
CA GLU A 22 -25.13 -17.26 33.09
C GLU A 22 -25.95 -16.37 32.14
N ARG A 23 -26.92 -15.63 32.68
CA ARG A 23 -27.72 -14.65 31.93
C ARG A 23 -26.86 -13.55 31.29
N GLU A 24 -25.86 -13.04 32.01
CA GLU A 24 -24.94 -12.02 31.51
C GLU A 24 -24.14 -12.52 30.30
N ARG A 25 -23.63 -13.75 30.35
CA ARG A 25 -22.90 -14.37 29.23
C ARG A 25 -23.79 -14.63 28.02
N GLU A 26 -25.00 -15.12 28.22
CA GLU A 26 -25.97 -15.33 27.13
C GLU A 26 -26.34 -14.00 26.45
N GLU A 27 -26.49 -12.92 27.22
CA GLU A 27 -26.73 -11.59 26.66
C GLU A 27 -25.52 -11.04 25.89
N GLU A 28 -24.31 -11.26 26.39
CA GLU A 28 -23.08 -10.88 25.69
C GLU A 28 -22.94 -11.64 24.38
N GLU A 29 -23.15 -12.96 24.38
CA GLU A 29 -23.11 -13.80 23.17
C GLU A 29 -24.16 -13.37 22.14
N ARG A 30 -25.38 -13.02 22.57
CA ARG A 30 -26.42 -12.47 21.69
C ARG A 30 -26.01 -11.11 21.11
N LYS A 31 -25.47 -10.20 21.93
CA LYS A 31 -24.98 -8.89 21.47
C LYS A 31 -23.81 -9.07 20.49
N GLU A 32 -22.92 -10.02 20.71
CA GLU A 32 -21.82 -10.33 19.80
C GLU A 32 -22.31 -10.93 18.47
N ALA A 33 -23.27 -11.86 18.52
CA ALA A 33 -23.91 -12.44 17.35
C ALA A 33 -24.59 -11.36 16.50
N GLU A 34 -25.40 -10.48 17.11
CA GLU A 34 -26.01 -9.35 16.41
C GLU A 34 -24.98 -8.40 15.80
N ARG A 35 -23.89 -8.10 16.52
CA ARG A 35 -22.80 -7.25 16.00
C ARG A 35 -22.07 -7.93 14.85
N LYS A 36 -21.96 -9.26 14.86
CA LYS A 36 -21.35 -10.03 13.78
C LYS A 36 -22.25 -10.02 12.54
N GLU A 37 -23.56 -10.25 12.70
CA GLU A 37 -24.53 -10.18 11.61
C GLU A 37 -24.57 -8.78 10.97
N LYS A 38 -24.64 -7.73 11.79
CA LYS A 38 -24.59 -6.33 11.31
C LYS A 38 -23.29 -6.05 10.54
N ARG A 39 -22.16 -6.60 10.99
CA ARG A 39 -20.86 -6.46 10.28
C ARG A 39 -20.84 -7.19 8.95
N GLU A 40 -21.36 -8.41 8.88
CA GLU A 40 -21.39 -9.17 7.63
C GLU A 40 -22.35 -8.52 6.61
N ALA A 41 -23.52 -8.05 7.04
CA ALA A 41 -24.44 -7.31 6.17
C ALA A 41 -23.80 -6.03 5.60
N LEU A 42 -23.02 -5.29 6.41
CA LEU A 42 -22.29 -4.11 5.92
C LEU A 42 -21.14 -4.49 4.95
N LYS A 43 -20.45 -5.60 5.17
CA LYS A 43 -19.42 -6.09 4.25
C LYS A 43 -20.01 -6.49 2.90
N GLU A 44 -21.16 -7.16 2.91
CA GLU A 44 -21.88 -7.56 1.69
C GLU A 44 -22.32 -6.32 0.90
N LYS A 45 -23.00 -5.37 1.54
CA LYS A 45 -23.36 -4.08 0.92
C LYS A 45 -22.15 -3.35 0.33
N ARG A 46 -21.01 -3.36 1.02
CA ARG A 46 -19.76 -2.78 0.51
C ARG A 46 -19.25 -3.53 -0.72
N ARG A 47 -19.30 -4.86 -0.74
CA ARG A 47 -18.85 -5.67 -1.88
C ARG A 47 -19.72 -5.40 -3.11
N GLU A 48 -21.04 -5.37 -2.95
CA GLU A 48 -21.98 -5.07 -4.02
C GLU A 48 -21.77 -3.67 -4.59
N MET A 49 -21.69 -2.65 -3.73
CA MET A 49 -21.44 -1.26 -4.16
C MET A 49 -20.13 -1.15 -4.95
N VAL A 50 -19.04 -1.76 -4.45
CA VAL A 50 -17.74 -1.73 -5.13
C VAL A 50 -17.79 -2.47 -6.46
N ALA A 51 -18.49 -3.60 -6.53
CA ALA A 51 -18.65 -4.36 -7.77
C ALA A 51 -19.39 -3.53 -8.82
N ARG A 52 -20.49 -2.87 -8.42
CA ARG A 52 -21.29 -1.99 -9.29
C ARG A 52 -20.47 -0.82 -9.82
N HIS A 53 -19.85 -0.05 -8.94
CA HIS A 53 -19.03 1.10 -9.34
C HIS A 53 -17.81 0.69 -10.16
N LYS A 54 -17.22 -0.49 -9.92
CA LYS A 54 -16.12 -0.99 -10.74
C LYS A 54 -16.57 -1.33 -12.16
N ALA A 55 -17.78 -1.85 -12.34
CA ALA A 55 -18.35 -2.11 -13.65
C ALA A 55 -18.67 -0.79 -14.38
N GLU A 56 -19.31 0.16 -13.70
CA GLU A 56 -19.60 1.50 -14.23
C GLU A 56 -18.31 2.23 -14.66
N LEU A 57 -17.27 2.22 -13.82
CA LEU A 57 -15.98 2.82 -14.17
C LEU A 57 -15.32 2.14 -15.38
N ARG A 58 -15.43 0.82 -15.51
CA ARG A 58 -14.86 0.11 -16.68
C ARG A 58 -15.57 0.47 -17.97
N GLU A 59 -16.87 0.69 -17.91
CA GLU A 59 -17.64 1.11 -19.07
C GLU A 59 -17.26 2.53 -19.49
N LEU A 60 -17.12 3.46 -18.53
CA LEU A 60 -16.60 4.80 -18.79
C LEU A 60 -15.17 4.76 -19.34
N ASP A 61 -14.30 3.92 -18.77
CA ASP A 61 -12.93 3.73 -19.27
C ASP A 61 -12.95 3.25 -20.73
N ARG A 62 -13.82 2.29 -21.09
CA ARG A 62 -13.99 1.81 -22.47
C ARG A 62 -14.44 2.93 -23.40
N GLN A 63 -15.45 3.71 -23.01
CA GLN A 63 -15.96 4.82 -23.82
C GLN A 63 -14.88 5.88 -24.05
N ILE A 64 -14.05 6.15 -23.05
CA ILE A 64 -12.92 7.08 -23.20
C ILE A 64 -11.87 6.51 -24.15
N GLU A 65 -11.57 5.20 -24.07
CA GLU A 65 -10.63 4.53 -24.98
C GLU A 65 -11.14 4.50 -26.43
N GLU A 66 -12.44 4.25 -26.65
CA GLU A 66 -13.07 4.29 -27.97
C GLU A 66 -12.97 5.68 -28.62
N LEU A 67 -13.06 6.73 -27.82
CA LEU A 67 -12.88 8.12 -28.27
C LEU A 67 -11.40 8.52 -28.41
N GLY A 68 -10.46 7.59 -28.28
CA GLY A 68 -9.02 7.83 -28.38
C GLY A 68 -8.40 8.54 -27.18
N GLY A 69 -9.18 8.74 -26.11
CA GLY A 69 -8.72 9.27 -24.84
C GLY A 69 -7.99 8.20 -24.03
N ARG A 70 -7.13 8.64 -23.11
CA ARG A 70 -6.48 7.76 -22.14
C ARG A 70 -6.89 8.17 -20.73
N VAL A 71 -7.53 7.26 -20.00
CA VAL A 71 -7.79 7.47 -18.57
C VAL A 71 -6.47 7.35 -17.81
N GLY A 72 -5.82 8.48 -17.60
CA GLY A 72 -4.64 8.58 -16.75
C GLY A 72 -5.05 8.35 -15.30
N GLY A 73 -4.48 7.35 -14.64
CA GLY A 73 -4.54 7.29 -13.17
C GLY A 73 -4.86 5.95 -12.51
N ARG A 74 -5.07 4.83 -13.24
CA ARG A 74 -5.03 3.52 -12.57
C ARG A 74 -3.60 3.02 -12.51
N ARG A 75 -2.94 3.34 -11.40
CA ARG A 75 -1.77 2.62 -10.89
C ARG A 75 -1.99 1.13 -11.14
N LYS A 76 -1.32 0.59 -12.16
CA LYS A 76 -0.99 -0.84 -12.25
C LYS A 76 0.10 -1.11 -11.20
N ALA A 77 -0.24 -0.91 -9.93
CA ALA A 77 0.49 -1.51 -8.84
C ALA A 77 0.29 -3.03 -9.00
N SER A 78 1.40 -3.77 -8.97
CA SER A 78 1.50 -5.22 -9.23
C SER A 78 1.19 -5.69 -10.65
N SER A 79 2.16 -5.53 -11.57
CA SER A 79 2.61 -6.61 -12.50
C SER A 79 3.34 -6.11 -13.77
N ALA A 80 3.64 -4.81 -13.91
CA ALA A 80 4.53 -4.35 -14.99
C ALA A 80 6.00 -4.42 -14.56
N ARG A 81 6.54 -5.64 -14.59
CA ARG A 81 7.98 -5.87 -14.79
C ARG A 81 8.37 -5.15 -16.09
N GLY A 82 9.34 -4.26 -16.02
CA GLY A 82 10.09 -3.78 -17.18
C GLY A 82 9.42 -2.67 -17.99
N GLY A 83 10.04 -1.49 -17.94
CA GLY A 83 10.01 -0.54 -19.05
C GLY A 83 8.78 0.36 -19.12
N ARG A 84 8.91 1.57 -18.58
CA ARG A 84 8.61 2.80 -19.33
C ARG A 84 9.20 4.01 -18.64
N ARG A 85 10.15 4.60 -19.38
CA ARG A 85 10.51 6.02 -19.41
C ARG A 85 9.32 6.89 -18.97
N GLY A 86 9.36 7.37 -17.74
CA GLY A 86 8.44 8.36 -17.19
C GLY A 86 9.24 9.62 -16.91
N GLY A 87 9.04 10.65 -17.74
CA GLY A 87 9.69 11.96 -17.72
C GLY A 87 9.36 12.80 -16.48
N GLY A 88 9.84 12.33 -15.33
CA GLY A 88 9.91 13.06 -14.06
C GLY A 88 11.09 12.46 -13.32
N GLY A 89 12.30 12.82 -13.76
CA GLY A 89 13.54 12.11 -13.40
C GLY A 89 13.67 11.96 -11.89
N SER A 90 13.57 10.72 -11.41
CA SER A 90 14.00 10.38 -10.06
C SER A 90 15.43 10.88 -9.88
N ILE A 91 15.84 11.18 -8.64
CA ILE A 91 17.22 11.60 -8.33
C ILE A 91 18.23 10.66 -9.02
N SER A 92 17.92 9.36 -9.03
CA SER A 92 18.67 8.32 -9.73
C SER A 92 18.78 8.51 -11.25
N GLN A 93 17.72 8.94 -11.93
CA GLN A 93 17.76 9.26 -13.37
C GLN A 93 18.61 10.49 -13.62
N LYS A 94 18.39 11.57 -12.87
CA LYS A 94 19.17 12.81 -13.03
C LYS A 94 20.66 12.59 -12.77
N LEU A 95 21.01 11.74 -11.79
CA LEU A 95 22.39 11.32 -11.56
C LEU A 95 22.96 10.51 -12.73
N CYS A 96 22.18 9.61 -13.34
CA CYS A 96 22.61 8.94 -14.57
C CYS A 96 22.83 9.95 -15.71
N ASP A 97 21.98 10.96 -15.85
CA ASP A 97 22.09 11.98 -16.89
C ASP A 97 23.35 12.86 -16.67
N ILE A 98 23.63 13.24 -15.42
CA ILE A 98 24.86 13.94 -15.02
C ILE A 98 26.09 13.09 -15.37
N VAL A 99 26.10 11.80 -15.00
CA VAL A 99 27.23 10.91 -15.32
C VAL A 99 27.34 10.63 -16.82
N ALA A 100 26.24 10.66 -17.58
CA ALA A 100 26.25 10.49 -19.03
C ALA A 100 26.79 11.72 -19.78
N SER A 101 26.85 12.89 -19.14
CA SER A 101 27.40 14.12 -19.75
C SER A 101 28.92 14.03 -19.99
N GLN A 102 29.62 13.14 -19.30
CA GLN A 102 31.06 12.93 -19.43
C GLN A 102 31.38 11.43 -19.55
N PRO A 103 32.48 11.06 -20.22
CA PRO A 103 32.86 9.66 -20.37
C PRO A 103 33.21 8.99 -19.04
N GLU A 104 33.80 9.73 -18.09
CA GLU A 104 34.12 9.28 -16.74
C GLU A 104 33.99 10.46 -15.78
N MET A 105 33.35 10.27 -14.63
CA MET A 105 33.16 11.33 -13.64
C MET A 105 33.50 10.83 -12.24
N SER A 106 34.22 11.64 -11.46
CA SER A 106 34.54 11.30 -10.07
C SER A 106 33.33 11.54 -9.16
N VAL A 107 33.26 10.87 -8.01
CA VAL A 107 32.20 11.12 -7.02
C VAL A 107 32.15 12.57 -6.57
N LYS A 108 33.30 13.27 -6.53
CA LYS A 108 33.36 14.68 -6.14
C LYS A 108 32.67 15.56 -7.19
N ASP A 109 32.94 15.29 -8.47
CA ASP A 109 32.38 16.07 -9.58
C ASP A 109 30.88 15.78 -9.73
N ILE A 110 30.47 14.51 -9.59
CA ILE A 110 29.05 14.13 -9.57
C ILE A 110 28.31 14.85 -8.44
N LYS A 111 28.93 14.95 -7.27
CA LYS A 111 28.33 15.66 -6.13
C LYS A 111 28.17 17.16 -6.43
N ALA A 112 29.20 17.79 -6.99
CA ALA A 112 29.16 19.21 -7.34
C ALA A 112 28.09 19.50 -8.41
N GLU A 113 28.00 18.68 -9.45
CA GLU A 113 26.98 18.82 -10.49
C GLU A 113 25.57 18.51 -9.97
N ALA A 114 25.43 17.56 -9.04
CA ALA A 114 24.16 17.29 -8.38
C ALA A 114 23.71 18.46 -7.47
N GLU A 115 24.64 19.12 -6.76
CA GLU A 115 24.35 20.33 -5.97
C GLU A 115 23.90 21.49 -6.87
N LYS A 116 24.60 21.72 -7.99
CA LYS A 116 24.18 22.71 -9.00
C LYS A 116 22.79 22.41 -9.57
N ALA A 117 22.46 21.14 -9.73
CA ALA A 117 21.14 20.69 -10.19
C ALA A 117 20.05 20.70 -9.09
N GLY A 118 20.38 21.16 -7.88
CA GLY A 118 19.45 21.24 -6.74
C GLY A 118 19.03 19.87 -6.18
N LEU A 119 19.88 18.85 -6.33
CA LEU A 119 19.62 17.49 -5.83
C LEU A 119 20.16 17.31 -4.41
N ASP A 120 19.47 16.49 -3.62
CA ASP A 120 19.94 16.11 -2.28
C ASP A 120 21.21 15.27 -2.38
N THR A 121 22.31 15.81 -1.83
CA THR A 121 23.64 15.21 -1.89
C THR A 121 24.02 14.37 -0.69
N ARG A 122 23.14 14.29 0.32
CA ARG A 122 23.39 13.57 1.58
C ARG A 122 23.73 12.10 1.36
N ASN A 123 23.05 11.45 0.40
CA ASN A 123 23.17 10.01 0.16
C ASN A 123 23.70 9.64 -1.25
N ILE A 124 24.36 10.56 -1.96
CA ILE A 124 24.79 10.33 -3.36
C ILE A 124 25.69 9.11 -3.50
N SER A 125 26.66 8.90 -2.60
CA SER A 125 27.56 7.75 -2.69
C SER A 125 26.82 6.41 -2.59
N GLN A 126 25.77 6.34 -1.76
CA GLN A 126 24.92 5.15 -1.65
C GLN A 126 24.07 4.97 -2.91
N THR A 127 23.48 6.05 -3.44
CA THR A 127 22.71 6.03 -4.67
C THR A 127 23.56 5.58 -5.87
N LEU A 128 24.80 6.06 -5.98
CA LEU A 128 25.74 5.64 -7.03
C LEU A 128 26.14 4.16 -6.90
N ALA A 129 26.38 3.68 -5.68
CA ALA A 129 26.64 2.27 -5.43
C ALA A 129 25.44 1.39 -5.80
N TYR A 130 24.23 1.83 -5.47
CA TYR A 130 22.99 1.17 -5.85
C TYR A 130 22.79 1.13 -7.37
N LEU A 131 22.99 2.27 -8.06
CA LEU A 131 22.92 2.37 -9.51
C LEU A 131 23.95 1.47 -10.22
N LYS A 132 25.15 1.34 -9.66
CA LYS A 132 26.16 0.38 -10.13
C LYS A 132 25.67 -1.05 -10.00
N ARG A 133 25.09 -1.44 -8.85
CA ARG A 133 24.53 -2.79 -8.63
C ARG A 133 23.37 -3.09 -9.57
N GLN A 134 22.59 -2.09 -9.95
CA GLN A 134 21.50 -2.22 -10.92
C GLN A 134 21.97 -2.30 -12.39
N GLY A 135 23.28 -2.18 -12.66
CA GLY A 135 23.82 -2.17 -14.02
C GLY A 135 23.48 -0.90 -14.80
N ARG A 136 23.13 0.19 -14.11
CA ARG A 136 22.85 1.50 -14.74
C ARG A 136 24.08 2.39 -14.84
N LEU A 137 25.09 2.11 -14.01
CA LEU A 137 26.39 2.77 -14.02
C LEU A 137 27.48 1.68 -13.93
N THR A 138 28.62 1.94 -14.56
CA THR A 138 29.84 1.16 -14.39
C THR A 138 30.85 1.97 -13.59
N SER A 139 31.84 1.29 -12.99
CA SER A 139 32.89 1.95 -12.23
C SER A 139 34.24 1.44 -12.72
N PRO A 140 34.87 2.15 -13.67
CA PRO A 140 36.18 1.77 -14.22
C PRO A 140 37.29 1.76 -13.16
N ARG A 141 37.22 2.68 -12.19
CA ARG A 141 38.19 2.86 -11.10
C ARG A 141 37.48 3.23 -9.79
N ARG A 142 38.15 3.03 -8.66
CA ARG A 142 37.60 3.38 -7.34
C ARG A 142 37.22 4.87 -7.28
N GLY A 143 35.95 5.16 -7.03
CA GLY A 143 35.45 6.53 -6.92
C GLY A 143 35.22 7.24 -8.27
N VAL A 144 35.29 6.51 -9.37
CA VAL A 144 34.96 7.00 -10.72
C VAL A 144 33.79 6.16 -11.26
N TYR A 145 32.81 6.85 -11.84
CA TYR A 145 31.62 6.26 -12.42
C TYR A 145 31.50 6.68 -13.89
N LYS A 146 30.93 5.77 -14.68
CA LYS A 146 30.65 5.91 -16.10
C LYS A 146 29.23 5.40 -16.36
N ALA A 147 28.54 5.96 -17.35
CA ALA A 147 27.25 5.42 -17.79
C ALA A 147 27.44 3.97 -18.28
N ALA A 148 26.53 3.06 -17.89
CA ALA A 148 26.61 1.66 -18.30
C ALA A 148 26.33 1.46 -19.79
#